data_AF-A0A1F4V494-F1
#
_entry.id   AF-A0A1F4V494-F1
#
_cell.length_a   1.000
_cell.length_b   1.000
_cell.length_c   1.000
_cell.angle_alpha   90.00
_cell.angle_beta   90.00
_cell.angle_gamma   90.00
#
_symmetry.space_group_name_H-M   'P 1'
#
loop_
_entity.id
_entity.type
_entity.pdbx_description
1 polymer ?
#
loop_
_entity_poly.entity_id
_entity_poly.type
_entity_poly.pdbx_seq_one_letter_code
_entity_poly.pdbx_strand_id
1 'polypeptide(L)'
;MGISCDICEKSPLRAKKVTLIWGLKYRSIVRRKPNLRKTVLNVEGENTKAKVCAKCLKSIKRGKIKGLSMPLYPGEIREEKKAGVQVAANSKPEIDSKTKGKATSKAKSRRSSFLKT
;
A
#
# COMPACT_ATOMS: atom_id res chain seq x y z
N MET A 1 10.69 -7.88 -16.43
CA MET A 1 9.87 -7.76 -15.19
C MET A 1 8.53 -8.46 -15.38
N GLY A 2 8.14 -9.36 -14.47
CA GLY A 2 6.88 -10.10 -14.54
C GLY A 2 5.64 -9.28 -14.16
N ILE A 3 4.45 -9.87 -14.36
CA ILE A 3 3.17 -9.36 -13.87
C ILE A 3 2.89 -9.99 -12.49
N SER A 4 3.72 -9.65 -11.51
CA SER A 4 3.60 -10.07 -10.11
C SER A 4 3.16 -8.92 -9.20
N CYS A 5 2.67 -9.23 -8.00
CA CYS A 5 2.46 -8.24 -6.95
C CYS A 5 3.73 -8.07 -6.12
N ASP A 6 4.18 -6.86 -5.86
CA ASP A 6 5.45 -6.61 -5.17
C ASP A 6 5.43 -6.95 -3.66
N ILE A 7 4.26 -7.34 -3.10
CA ILE A 7 4.06 -7.60 -1.65
C ILE A 7 3.72 -9.07 -1.36
N CYS A 8 3.05 -9.76 -2.28
CA CYS A 8 2.62 -11.15 -2.09
C CYS A 8 2.91 -12.03 -3.31
N GLU A 9 3.78 -11.56 -4.21
CA GLU A 9 4.32 -12.22 -5.40
C GLU A 9 3.28 -12.78 -6.38
N LYS A 10 2.00 -12.46 -6.17
CA LYS A 10 0.87 -13.07 -6.88
C LYS A 10 1.03 -12.95 -8.39
N SER A 11 1.27 -14.10 -9.00
CA SER A 11 1.56 -14.30 -10.41
C SER A 11 0.29 -14.66 -11.22
N PRO A 12 0.32 -14.57 -12.56
CA PRO A 12 -0.77 -15.02 -13.43
C PRO A 12 -0.86 -16.55 -13.46
N LEU A 13 -2.06 -17.08 -13.22
CA LEU A 13 -2.33 -18.52 -13.23
C LEU A 13 -2.85 -19.00 -14.58
N ARG A 14 -2.49 -20.22 -14.98
CA ARG A 14 -3.12 -20.93 -16.10
C ARG A 14 -4.22 -21.83 -15.53
N ALA A 15 -5.44 -21.70 -16.04
CA ALA A 15 -6.59 -22.50 -15.62
C ALA A 15 -7.25 -23.18 -16.84
N LYS A 16 -7.81 -24.37 -16.65
CA LYS A 16 -8.65 -25.02 -17.65
C LYS A 16 -10.07 -24.45 -17.53
N LYS A 17 -10.55 -23.72 -18.54
CA LYS A 17 -11.97 -23.37 -18.67
C LYS A 17 -12.69 -24.60 -19.23
N VAL A 18 -13.65 -25.11 -18.49
CA VAL A 18 -14.59 -26.13 -18.98
C VAL A 18 -15.87 -25.40 -19.37
N THR A 19 -16.39 -25.69 -20.55
CA THR A 19 -17.66 -25.14 -21.05
C THR A 19 -18.51 -26.31 -21.51
N LEU A 20 -19.77 -26.37 -21.06
CA LEU A 20 -20.75 -27.36 -21.49
C LEU A 20 -21.69 -26.68 -22.50
N ILE A 21 -21.76 -27.23 -23.71
CA ILE A 21 -22.57 -26.74 -24.82
C ILE A 21 -23.19 -27.98 -25.47
N TRP A 22 -24.52 -28.05 -25.55
CA TRP A 22 -25.26 -29.19 -26.13
C TRP A 22 -24.78 -30.57 -25.64
N GLY A 23 -24.56 -30.72 -24.33
CA GLY A 23 -24.05 -31.96 -23.70
C GLY A 23 -22.55 -32.24 -23.86
N LEU A 24 -21.86 -31.55 -24.78
CA LEU A 24 -20.43 -31.72 -25.04
C LEU A 24 -19.56 -30.88 -24.10
N LYS A 25 -18.47 -31.48 -23.59
CA LYS A 25 -17.53 -30.86 -22.63
C LYS A 25 -16.30 -30.28 -23.35
N TYR A 26 -16.36 -29.00 -23.68
CA TYR A 26 -15.24 -28.27 -24.27
C TYR A 26 -14.25 -27.82 -23.20
N ARG A 27 -12.95 -28.03 -23.44
CA ARG A 27 -11.86 -27.64 -22.53
C ARG A 27 -10.89 -26.70 -23.24
N SER A 28 -10.64 -25.52 -22.68
CA SER A 28 -9.65 -24.57 -23.21
C SER A 28 -8.74 -24.04 -22.10
N ILE A 29 -7.50 -23.67 -22.45
CA ILE A 29 -6.53 -23.11 -21.50
C ILE A 29 -6.70 -21.59 -21.46
N VAL A 30 -7.03 -21.05 -20.29
CA VAL A 30 -7.24 -19.61 -20.07
C VAL A 30 -6.23 -19.07 -19.07
N ARG A 31 -5.56 -17.97 -19.42
CA ARG A 31 -4.65 -17.24 -18.51
C ARG A 31 -5.47 -16.28 -17.63
N ARG A 32 -5.42 -16.43 -16.32
CA ARG A 32 -6.04 -15.53 -15.33
C ARG A 32 -4.97 -14.56 -14.81
N LYS A 33 -5.07 -13.29 -15.20
CA LYS A 33 -4.17 -12.21 -14.75
C LYS A 33 -4.60 -11.68 -13.37
N PRO A 34 -3.68 -11.37 -12.44
CA PRO A 34 -4.02 -10.68 -11.21
C PRO A 34 -4.43 -9.22 -11.48
N ASN A 35 -5.39 -8.71 -10.71
CA ASN A 35 -5.75 -7.29 -10.71
C ASN A 35 -4.72 -6.52 -9.87
N LEU A 36 -3.68 -6.03 -10.55
CA LEU A 36 -2.62 -5.19 -10.02
C LEU A 36 -2.93 -3.72 -10.31
N ARG A 37 -2.74 -2.85 -9.33
CA ARG A 37 -2.82 -1.40 -9.47
C ARG A 37 -1.45 -0.79 -9.20
N LYS A 38 -1.09 0.24 -9.95
CA LYS A 38 0.08 1.08 -9.64
C LYS A 38 -0.34 2.05 -8.53
N THR A 39 0.39 2.07 -7.42
CA THR A 39 0.13 2.96 -6.29
C THR A 39 1.43 3.39 -5.65
N VAL A 40 1.47 4.62 -5.14
CA VAL A 40 2.56 5.03 -4.26
C VAL A 40 2.29 4.48 -2.86
N LEU A 41 3.30 3.87 -2.25
CA LEU A 41 3.31 3.46 -0.85
C LEU A 41 4.43 4.20 -0.13
N ASN A 42 4.22 4.55 1.13
CA ASN A 42 5.30 4.96 2.00
C ASN A 42 5.88 3.69 2.67
N VAL A 43 7.17 3.46 2.44
CA VAL A 43 7.98 2.37 2.98
C VAL A 43 9.07 3.02 3.83
N GLU A 44 9.01 2.85 5.15
CA GLU A 44 10.05 3.33 6.09
C GLU A 44 10.37 4.85 6.03
N GLY A 45 9.48 5.66 5.44
CA GLY A 45 9.66 7.09 5.21
C GLY A 45 9.74 7.47 3.72
N GLU A 46 10.06 6.53 2.84
CA GLU A 46 10.25 6.77 1.41
C GLU A 46 8.99 6.45 0.58
N ASN A 47 8.66 7.36 -0.34
CA ASN A 47 7.52 7.19 -1.26
C ASN A 47 7.91 6.37 -2.49
N THR A 48 7.58 5.08 -2.51
CA THR A 48 7.92 4.16 -3.61
C THR A 48 6.72 3.86 -4.52
N LYS A 49 6.95 3.80 -5.84
CA LYS A 49 5.93 3.41 -6.84
C LYS A 49 5.85 1.87 -6.95
N ALA A 50 4.81 1.25 -6.38
CA ALA A 50 4.63 -0.21 -6.35
C ALA A 50 3.43 -0.71 -7.17
N LYS A 51 3.49 -1.97 -7.62
CA LYS A 51 2.41 -2.74 -8.26
C LYS A 51 1.76 -3.67 -7.22
N VAL A 52 0.59 -3.25 -6.74
CA VAL A 52 -0.06 -3.88 -5.60
C VAL A 52 -1.39 -4.52 -6.02
N CYS A 53 -1.63 -5.76 -5.59
CA CYS A 53 -2.92 -6.41 -5.81
C CYS A 53 -4.01 -5.84 -4.89
N ALA A 54 -5.28 -5.93 -5.32
CA ALA A 54 -6.41 -5.41 -4.54
C ALA A 54 -6.53 -5.96 -3.10
N LYS A 55 -6.05 -7.19 -2.84
CA LYS A 55 -6.01 -7.76 -1.48
C LYS A 55 -4.97 -7.04 -0.60
N CYS A 56 -3.75 -6.86 -1.08
CA CYS A 56 -2.69 -6.15 -0.34
C CYS A 56 -3.06 -4.68 -0.09
N LEU A 57 -3.63 -3.97 -1.09
CA LEU A 57 -4.13 -2.61 -0.89
C LEU A 57 -5.18 -2.53 0.24
N LYS A 58 -6.09 -3.51 0.32
CA LYS A 58 -7.08 -3.59 1.40
C LYS A 58 -6.45 -3.88 2.77
N SER A 59 -5.34 -4.62 2.82
CA SER A 59 -4.57 -4.86 4.06
C SER A 59 -3.78 -3.63 4.51
N ILE A 60 -3.14 -2.89 3.59
CA ILE A 60 -2.41 -1.65 3.88
C ILE A 60 -3.37 -0.58 4.43
N LYS A 61 -4.52 -0.37 3.76
CA LYS A 61 -5.59 0.53 4.25
C LYS A 61 -6.15 0.17 5.64
N ARG A 62 -5.87 -1.04 6.13
CA ARG A 62 -6.29 -1.53 7.45
C ARG A 62 -5.13 -1.61 8.46
N GLY A 63 -3.95 -1.07 8.13
CA GLY A 63 -2.75 -1.13 8.99
C GLY A 63 -2.24 -2.54 9.27
N LYS A 64 -2.62 -3.55 8.47
CA LYS A 64 -2.29 -4.96 8.74
C LYS A 64 -0.89 -5.37 8.30
N ILE A 65 -0.20 -4.54 7.52
CA ILE A 65 1.17 -4.80 7.07
C ILE A 65 2.04 -3.75 7.75
N LYS A 66 2.98 -4.19 8.61
CA LYS A 66 3.94 -3.30 9.27
C LYS A 66 4.88 -2.69 8.23
N GLY A 67 5.35 -1.47 8.47
CA GLY A 67 6.28 -0.75 7.58
C GLY A 67 5.67 -0.18 6.29
N LEU A 68 4.41 -0.52 5.93
CA LEU A 68 3.74 -0.03 4.73
C LEU A 68 2.54 0.86 5.07
N SER A 69 2.54 2.09 4.55
CA SER A 69 1.40 3.01 4.69
C SER A 69 1.01 3.67 3.36
N MET A 70 -0.17 4.29 3.33
CA MET A 70 -0.60 5.14 2.23
C MET A 70 -0.01 6.55 2.45
N PRO A 71 0.47 7.27 1.42
CA PRO A 71 0.84 8.67 1.58
C PRO A 71 -0.35 9.49 2.11
N LEU A 72 -0.07 10.40 3.06
CA LEU A 72 -1.08 11.23 3.73
C LEU A 72 -1.71 12.27 2.78
N TYR A 73 -0.99 12.66 1.72
CA TYR A 73 -1.47 13.56 0.68
C TYR A 73 -1.35 12.91 -0.70
N PRO A 74 -2.45 12.76 -1.47
CA PRO A 74 -2.43 12.10 -2.78
C PRO A 74 -1.93 12.98 -3.94
N GLY A 75 -1.29 14.14 -3.68
CA GLY A 75 -1.12 15.21 -4.66
C GLY A 75 0.30 15.52 -5.16
N GLU A 76 1.37 15.23 -4.40
CA GLU A 76 2.66 15.92 -4.61
C GLU A 76 3.70 15.17 -5.46
N ILE A 77 3.37 14.02 -6.05
CA ILE A 77 4.32 13.27 -6.89
C ILE A 77 4.08 13.60 -8.35
N ARG A 78 4.36 14.86 -8.71
CA ARG A 78 4.68 15.23 -10.09
C ARG A 78 5.92 14.45 -10.49
N GLU A 79 5.88 13.81 -11.65
CA GLU A 79 7.01 13.04 -12.12
C GLU A 79 8.16 13.99 -12.46
N GLU A 80 9.27 13.90 -11.72
CA GLU A 80 10.57 14.37 -12.21
C GLU A 80 10.92 13.55 -13.46
N LYS A 81 10.46 14.06 -14.62
CA LYS A 81 10.98 13.64 -15.90
C LYS A 81 12.48 13.92 -15.87
N LYS A 82 13.29 12.89 -16.05
CA LYS A 82 14.75 12.97 -16.11
C LYS A 82 15.19 14.01 -17.16
N ALA A 83 15.41 15.24 -16.74
CA ALA A 83 16.31 16.17 -17.39
C ALA A 83 17.67 15.95 -16.72
N GLY A 84 18.62 15.36 -17.45
CA GLY A 84 19.94 15.11 -16.90
C GLY A 84 20.72 16.40 -16.74
N VAL A 85 20.93 16.83 -15.49
CA VAL A 85 21.94 17.84 -15.14
C VAL A 85 22.65 17.34 -13.87
N GLN A 86 23.97 17.15 -13.97
CA GLN A 86 24.83 16.98 -12.81
C GLN A 86 25.18 18.38 -12.28
N VAL A 87 24.96 18.66 -10.99
CA VAL A 87 25.74 19.68 -10.26
C VAL A 87 26.04 19.14 -8.85
N ALA A 88 27.23 19.51 -8.36
CA ALA A 88 27.87 18.97 -7.18
C ALA A 88 27.30 19.47 -5.84
N ALA A 89 27.55 18.67 -4.81
CA ALA A 89 28.12 18.99 -3.48
C ALA A 89 27.68 20.25 -2.68
N ASN A 90 27.86 20.13 -1.36
CA ASN A 90 27.64 21.11 -0.29
C ASN A 90 26.16 21.26 0.13
N SER A 91 25.82 21.36 1.42
CA SER A 91 26.60 21.18 2.66
C SER A 91 25.64 20.97 3.84
N LYS A 92 26.12 20.41 4.96
CA LYS A 92 25.37 20.45 6.24
C LYS A 92 25.02 21.89 6.64
N PRO A 93 23.96 22.08 7.44
CA PRO A 93 24.24 22.58 8.78
C PRO A 93 23.58 21.79 9.92
N GLU A 94 24.44 21.35 10.84
CA GLU A 94 24.20 21.22 12.29
C GLU A 94 24.20 22.66 12.90
N ILE A 95 23.53 23.07 13.99
CA ILE A 95 22.80 22.46 15.15
C ILE A 95 21.38 23.16 15.22
N ASP A 96 20.30 22.71 15.92
CA ASP A 96 20.00 23.13 17.31
C ASP A 96 18.83 22.43 18.03
N SER A 97 19.02 22.25 19.34
CA SER A 97 18.11 21.56 20.25
C SER A 97 17.39 22.55 21.18
N LYS A 98 16.07 22.42 21.37
CA LYS A 98 15.41 23.10 22.49
C LYS A 98 14.21 22.32 23.05
N THR A 99 14.30 22.08 24.36
CA THR A 99 13.34 21.35 25.19
C THR A 99 12.24 22.26 25.74
N LYS A 100 11.06 21.67 25.96
CA LYS A 100 9.92 22.01 26.86
C LYS A 100 8.64 21.49 26.18
N GLY A 101 7.72 20.76 26.81
CA GLY A 101 7.62 20.30 28.19
C GLY A 101 6.15 20.14 28.60
N LYS A 102 5.90 19.42 29.71
CA LYS A 102 4.60 19.23 30.40
C LYS A 102 3.58 18.27 29.77
N ALA A 103 3.28 17.22 30.53
CA ALA A 103 2.17 16.31 30.33
C ALA A 103 0.82 16.93 30.77
N THR A 104 -0.29 16.30 30.39
CA THR A 104 -1.33 15.92 31.36
C THR A 104 -2.09 14.70 30.87
N SER A 105 -2.11 13.65 31.69
CA SER A 105 -3.02 12.53 31.55
C SER A 105 -4.42 12.95 32.05
N LYS A 106 -5.47 12.49 31.36
CA LYS A 106 -6.82 12.50 31.93
C LYS A 106 -7.61 11.27 31.48
N ALA A 107 -7.32 10.15 32.14
CA ALA A 107 -8.26 9.05 32.19
C ALA A 107 -9.56 9.55 32.83
N LYS A 108 -10.71 9.27 32.20
CA LYS A 108 -12.01 9.38 32.89
C LYS A 108 -12.64 7.99 32.95
N SER A 109 -12.64 7.49 34.18
CA SER A 109 -13.02 6.13 34.56
C SER A 109 -14.51 6.04 34.87
N ARG A 110 -15.15 5.00 34.33
CA ARG A 110 -16.28 4.22 34.90
C ARG A 110 -17.66 4.87 35.13
N ARG A 111 -18.62 3.94 35.21
CA ARG A 111 -20.03 4.01 35.67
C ARG A 111 -21.02 4.70 34.71
N SER A 112 -22.26 4.22 34.57
CA SER A 112 -22.85 2.94 35.02
C SER A 112 -24.16 2.66 34.29
N SER A 113 -24.52 1.37 34.24
CA SER A 113 -25.86 0.84 34.00
C SER A 113 -27.03 1.78 34.29
N PHE A 114 -27.94 1.93 33.33
CA PHE A 114 -29.35 2.15 33.62
C PHE A 114 -30.22 1.17 32.83
N LEU A 115 -31.10 0.50 33.57
CA LEU A 115 -32.12 -0.44 33.13
C LEU A 115 -33.46 0.30 32.96
N LYS A 116 -34.39 -0.32 32.22
CA LYS A 116 -35.79 0.10 32.01
C LYS A 116 -35.92 1.33 31.08
N THR A 117 -36.94 1.43 30.24
CA THR A 117 -38.22 0.67 30.19
C THR A 117 -38.36 -0.18 28.94
#